data_AF-A0A2M9Q3B1-F1
#
_entry.id   AF-A0A2M9Q3B1-F1
#
_cell.length_a   1.000
_cell.length_b   1.000
_cell.length_c   1.000
_cell.angle_alpha   90.00
_cell.angle_beta   90.00
_cell.angle_gamma   90.00
#
_symmetry.space_group_name_H-M   'P 1'
#
loop_
_entity.id
_entity.type
_entity.pdbx_description
1 polymer ?
#
loop_
_entity_poly.entity_id
_entity_poly.type
_entity_poly.pdbx_seq_one_letter_code
_entity_poly.pdbx_strand_id
1 'polypeptide(L)'
;MKMKNSPILLSILFTLLAIVFPTIAGVIIAVKNISSLSSITLIQFIAFAVGILVTLWIMKKSKFSFQDFGFRKFKAEAWMAVIVISELIAFFNGITDKEGFSAQYVLILFLFVIAVGLFEEFIFRGLILKYLSAKGLKVAIIGSSILFGIGHLANILSGADLLMTLLQITYAFLFGLVCAEIVAKTKSIIFPIVWHAMHDFIAFLTDSEPNVLAVSIYVFHCIVLIGLAIYFWRALFPKKAVMNLKNPESYV
;
A
#
# COMPACT_ATOMS: atom_id res chain seq x y z
N MET A 1 -16.98 19.18 13.23
CA MET A 1 -15.73 19.87 13.65
C MET A 1 -14.92 20.27 12.42
N LYS A 2 -14.79 21.57 12.10
CA LYS A 2 -14.03 22.04 10.92
C LYS A 2 -12.54 21.74 11.13
N MET A 3 -11.92 21.05 10.18
CA MET A 3 -10.45 20.93 10.15
C MET A 3 -9.87 22.26 9.69
N LYS A 4 -8.89 22.79 10.43
CA LYS A 4 -8.24 24.07 10.12
C LYS A 4 -7.54 24.03 8.75
N ASN A 5 -7.04 22.86 8.34
CA ASN A 5 -6.38 22.61 7.06
C ASN A 5 -7.28 21.77 6.14
N SER A 6 -7.19 21.97 4.83
CA SER A 6 -7.92 21.18 3.84
C SER A 6 -7.47 19.71 3.91
N PRO A 7 -8.38 18.72 4.11
CA PRO A 7 -8.00 17.31 4.12
C PRO A 7 -7.29 16.86 2.85
N ILE A 8 -7.63 17.45 1.69
CA ILE A 8 -6.99 17.13 0.41
C ILE A 8 -5.53 17.61 0.44
N LEU A 9 -5.28 18.83 0.89
CA LEU A 9 -3.92 19.38 0.99
C LEU A 9 -3.05 18.54 1.94
N LEU A 10 -3.59 18.18 3.10
CA LEU A 10 -2.87 17.31 4.04
C LEU A 10 -2.51 15.96 3.40
N SER A 11 -3.44 15.37 2.65
CA SER A 11 -3.17 14.11 1.96
C SER A 11 -2.06 14.22 0.92
N ILE A 12 -2.04 15.30 0.14
CA ILE A 12 -0.94 15.56 -0.82
C ILE A 12 0.39 15.70 -0.08
N LEU A 13 0.42 16.46 1.03
CA LEU A 13 1.64 16.63 1.84
C LEU A 13 2.13 15.30 2.44
N PHE A 14 1.22 14.43 2.87
CA PHE A 14 1.59 13.11 3.37
C PHE A 14 2.08 12.17 2.26
N THR A 15 1.53 12.28 1.04
CA THR A 15 2.06 11.56 -0.13
C THR A 15 3.48 12.05 -0.46
N LEU A 16 3.74 13.36 -0.42
CA LEU A 16 5.11 13.87 -0.59
C LEU A 16 6.04 13.37 0.51
N LEU A 17 5.59 13.33 1.77
CA LEU A 17 6.36 12.76 2.88
C LEU A 17 6.73 11.29 2.63
N ALA A 18 5.81 10.48 2.07
CA ALA A 18 6.08 9.09 1.73
C ALA A 18 7.21 8.94 0.70
N ILE A 19 7.36 9.91 -0.21
CA ILE A 19 8.37 9.88 -1.28
C ILE A 19 9.73 10.38 -0.80
N VAL A 20 9.79 11.28 0.19
CA VAL A 20 11.05 11.93 0.63
C VAL A 20 12.10 10.93 1.10
N PHE A 21 11.75 9.99 1.97
CA PHE A 21 12.72 9.04 2.55
C PHE A 21 13.33 8.08 1.52
N PRO A 22 12.54 7.35 0.70
CA PRO A 22 13.10 6.51 -0.36
C PRO A 22 13.90 7.32 -1.39
N THR A 23 13.50 8.55 -1.69
CA THR A 23 14.26 9.42 -2.60
C THR A 23 15.63 9.79 -2.03
N ILE A 24 15.71 10.18 -0.75
CA ILE A 24 16.98 10.49 -0.08
C ILE A 24 17.92 9.28 -0.10
N ALA A 25 17.41 8.10 0.22
CA ALA A 25 18.19 6.87 0.17
C ALA A 25 18.67 6.55 -1.26
N GLY A 26 17.80 6.69 -2.27
CA GLY A 26 18.16 6.54 -3.68
C GLY A 26 19.27 7.50 -4.12
N VAL A 27 19.21 8.77 -3.71
CA VAL A 27 20.26 9.76 -3.98
C VAL A 27 21.58 9.36 -3.30
N ILE A 28 21.56 8.91 -2.05
CA ILE A 28 22.77 8.44 -1.35
C ILE A 28 23.40 7.25 -2.08
N ILE A 29 22.59 6.27 -2.49
CA ILE A 29 23.03 5.07 -3.22
C ILE A 29 23.70 5.47 -4.53
N ALA A 30 23.04 6.35 -5.31
CA ALA A 30 23.55 6.81 -6.60
C ALA A 30 24.86 7.61 -6.46
N VAL A 31 24.90 8.60 -5.57
CA VAL A 31 26.09 9.46 -5.38
C VAL A 31 27.29 8.67 -4.86
N LYS A 32 27.06 7.66 -4.02
CA LYS A 32 28.14 6.80 -3.49
C LYS A 32 28.48 5.61 -4.38
N ASN A 33 27.83 5.46 -5.55
CA ASN A 33 28.00 4.33 -6.47
C ASN A 33 27.88 2.97 -5.75
N ILE A 34 26.90 2.83 -4.86
CA ILE A 34 26.69 1.58 -4.10
C ILE A 34 25.98 0.58 -5.01
N SER A 35 26.65 -0.52 -5.32
CA SER A 35 26.13 -1.59 -6.20
C SER A 35 25.72 -2.86 -5.47
N SER A 36 26.21 -3.07 -4.24
CA SER A 36 25.87 -4.26 -3.44
C SER A 36 24.39 -4.26 -3.06
N LEU A 37 23.69 -5.33 -3.46
CA LEU A 37 22.25 -5.50 -3.19
C LEU A 37 21.93 -5.40 -1.68
N SER A 38 22.70 -6.08 -0.82
CA SER A 38 22.52 -5.98 0.64
C SER A 38 22.71 -4.57 1.17
N SER A 39 23.66 -3.80 0.62
CA SER A 39 23.93 -2.42 1.06
C SER A 39 22.84 -1.46 0.62
N ILE A 40 22.36 -1.60 -0.64
CA ILE A 40 21.22 -0.85 -1.18
C ILE A 40 19.99 -1.07 -0.31
N THR A 41 19.63 -2.33 -0.06
CA THR A 41 18.46 -2.69 0.74
C THR A 41 18.58 -2.22 2.19
N LEU A 42 19.78 -2.27 2.78
CA LEU A 42 20.02 -1.77 4.14
C LEU A 42 19.83 -0.25 4.24
N ILE A 43 20.32 0.52 3.26
CA ILE A 43 20.15 1.98 3.24
C ILE A 43 18.67 2.34 3.10
N GLN A 44 17.95 1.64 2.22
CA GLN A 44 16.50 1.80 2.07
C GLN A 44 15.78 1.48 3.39
N PHE A 45 16.09 0.34 4.03
CA PHE A 45 15.53 -0.02 5.34
C PHE A 45 15.71 1.09 6.38
N ILE A 46 16.91 1.66 6.49
CA ILE A 46 17.19 2.75 7.44
C ILE A 46 16.31 3.98 7.14
N ALA A 47 16.18 4.35 5.87
CA ALA A 47 15.35 5.50 5.48
C ALA A 47 13.87 5.29 5.81
N PHE A 48 13.32 4.10 5.51
CA PHE A 48 11.95 3.75 5.88
C PHE A 48 11.76 3.67 7.40
N ALA A 49 12.72 3.14 8.15
CA ALA A 49 12.67 3.11 9.61
C ALA A 49 12.61 4.53 10.21
N VAL A 50 13.40 5.47 9.69
CA VAL A 50 13.31 6.89 10.09
C VAL A 50 11.94 7.47 9.71
N GLY A 51 11.45 7.17 8.51
CA GLY A 51 10.11 7.56 8.06
C GLY A 51 9.01 7.07 9.01
N ILE A 52 9.06 5.83 9.47
CA ILE A 52 8.13 5.26 10.45
C ILE A 52 8.14 6.10 11.74
N LEU A 53 9.32 6.41 12.28
CA LEU A 53 9.44 7.19 13.51
C LEU A 53 8.81 8.58 13.35
N VAL A 54 9.05 9.24 12.22
CA VAL A 54 8.45 10.54 11.89
C VAL A 54 6.93 10.43 11.77
N THR A 55 6.41 9.43 11.05
CA THR A 55 4.97 9.21 10.89
C THR A 55 4.28 8.89 12.22
N LEU A 56 4.89 8.06 13.07
CA LEU A 56 4.38 7.78 14.42
C LEU A 56 4.38 9.02 15.30
N TRP A 57 5.40 9.86 15.19
CA TRP A 57 5.44 11.16 15.89
C TRP A 57 4.32 12.09 15.41
N ILE A 58 4.07 12.19 14.10
CA ILE A 58 2.95 12.94 13.52
C ILE A 58 1.60 12.40 14.04
N MET A 59 1.40 11.08 14.01
CA MET A 59 0.19 10.43 14.52
C MET A 59 -0.04 10.78 16.00
N LYS A 60 1.00 10.68 16.83
CA LYS A 60 0.95 11.01 18.26
C LYS A 60 0.64 12.48 18.53
N LYS A 61 1.11 13.40 17.67
CA LYS A 61 0.84 14.84 17.76
C LYS A 61 -0.50 15.25 17.16
N SER A 62 -1.14 14.35 16.42
CA SER A 62 -2.48 14.58 15.88
C SER A 62 -3.53 14.58 16.99
N LYS A 63 -4.73 15.05 16.65
CA LYS A 63 -5.91 14.99 17.52
C LYS A 63 -6.58 13.61 17.57
N PHE A 64 -6.06 12.62 16.84
CA PHE A 64 -6.66 11.29 16.70
C PHE A 64 -5.88 10.27 17.54
N SER A 65 -6.58 9.24 18.01
CA SER A 65 -5.95 8.12 18.70
C SER A 65 -5.32 7.13 17.72
N PHE A 66 -4.43 6.25 18.18
CA PHE A 66 -3.95 5.13 17.34
C PHE A 66 -5.11 4.22 16.87
N GLN A 67 -6.17 4.06 17.67
CA GLN A 67 -7.34 3.30 17.24
C GLN A 67 -8.12 3.97 16.10
N ASP A 68 -8.02 5.31 15.96
CA ASP A 68 -8.60 6.05 14.83
C ASP A 68 -7.84 5.83 13.53
N PHE A 69 -6.54 5.53 13.62
CA PHE A 69 -5.68 5.15 12.50
C PHE A 69 -5.75 3.66 12.18
N GLY A 70 -6.57 2.89 12.91
CA GLY A 70 -6.80 1.47 12.64
C GLY A 70 -5.82 0.52 13.33
N PHE A 71 -5.13 0.95 14.40
CA PHE A 71 -4.38 0.04 15.27
C PHE A 71 -5.37 -0.77 16.13
N ARG A 72 -6.06 -1.72 15.49
CA ARG A 72 -7.09 -2.58 16.06
C ARG A 72 -6.84 -4.02 15.65
N LYS A 73 -7.25 -4.97 16.48
CA LYS A 73 -7.27 -6.39 16.10
C LYS A 73 -8.36 -6.62 15.05
N PHE A 74 -8.13 -7.59 14.17
CA PHE A 74 -9.10 -8.05 13.19
C PHE A 74 -9.30 -9.56 13.34
N LYS A 75 -10.38 -10.10 12.76
CA LYS A 75 -10.67 -11.54 12.74
C LYS A 75 -10.34 -12.10 11.37
N ALA A 76 -9.85 -13.33 11.34
CA ALA A 76 -9.64 -14.05 10.08
C ALA A 76 -10.98 -14.26 9.35
N GLU A 77 -10.98 -14.05 8.04
CA GLU A 77 -12.14 -14.21 7.16
C GLU A 77 -11.70 -14.91 5.86
N ALA A 78 -12.63 -15.57 5.16
CA ALA A 78 -12.32 -16.42 4.01
C ALA A 78 -11.63 -15.68 2.83
N TRP A 79 -11.89 -14.38 2.65
CA TRP A 79 -11.23 -13.58 1.60
C TRP A 79 -9.71 -13.47 1.79
N MET A 80 -9.20 -13.67 3.01
CA MET A 80 -7.76 -13.68 3.27
C MET A 80 -7.09 -14.88 2.59
N ALA A 81 -7.77 -16.03 2.53
CA ALA A 81 -7.26 -17.20 1.83
C ALA A 81 -7.13 -16.94 0.33
N VAL A 82 -8.08 -16.19 -0.27
CA VAL A 82 -8.01 -15.78 -1.67
C VAL A 82 -6.76 -14.93 -1.93
N ILE A 83 -6.47 -13.98 -1.05
CA ILE A 83 -5.26 -13.13 -1.13
C ILE A 83 -4.00 -14.00 -0.99
N VAL A 84 -3.92 -14.85 0.04
CA VAL A 84 -2.74 -15.70 0.27
C VAL A 84 -2.48 -16.62 -0.91
N ILE A 85 -3.52 -17.30 -1.44
CA ILE A 85 -3.38 -18.19 -2.60
C ILE A 85 -2.94 -17.38 -3.83
N SER A 86 -3.48 -16.18 -4.01
CA SER A 86 -3.09 -15.29 -5.11
C SER A 86 -1.61 -14.92 -5.05
N GLU A 87 -1.09 -14.53 -3.88
CA GLU A 87 0.33 -14.20 -3.71
C GLU A 87 1.24 -15.41 -3.97
N LEU A 88 0.83 -16.61 -3.55
CA LEU A 88 1.61 -17.83 -3.76
C LEU A 88 1.79 -18.19 -5.24
N ILE A 89 0.91 -17.72 -6.13
CA ILE A 89 1.04 -17.95 -7.58
C ILE A 89 2.29 -17.24 -8.15
N ALA A 90 2.81 -16.19 -7.51
CA ALA A 90 4.04 -15.54 -7.97
C ALA A 90 5.25 -16.48 -7.98
N PHE A 91 5.29 -17.48 -7.08
CA PHE A 91 6.39 -18.46 -7.03
C PHE A 91 6.48 -19.36 -8.26
N PHE A 92 5.48 -19.38 -9.16
CA PHE A 92 5.62 -20.03 -10.46
C PHE A 92 6.66 -19.36 -11.37
N ASN A 93 7.05 -18.10 -11.10
CA ASN A 93 8.21 -17.47 -11.75
C ASN A 93 9.55 -18.03 -11.27
N GLY A 94 9.56 -18.87 -10.24
CA GLY A 94 10.79 -19.31 -9.56
C GLY A 94 11.31 -18.29 -8.56
N ILE A 95 12.40 -18.64 -7.88
CA ILE A 95 13.14 -17.72 -7.01
C ILE A 95 14.27 -17.11 -7.83
N THR A 96 14.45 -15.80 -7.71
CA THR A 96 15.47 -15.02 -8.39
C THR A 96 16.88 -15.50 -8.08
N ASP A 97 17.75 -15.49 -9.08
CA ASP A 97 19.16 -15.88 -9.00
C ASP A 97 20.12 -14.70 -9.23
N LYS A 98 19.60 -13.47 -9.05
CA LYS A 98 20.36 -12.22 -9.21
C LYS A 98 21.68 -12.23 -8.46
N GLU A 99 22.70 -11.64 -9.07
CA GLU A 99 24.00 -11.46 -8.41
C GLU A 99 23.84 -10.73 -7.06
N GLY A 100 24.49 -11.27 -6.03
CA GLY A 100 24.36 -10.78 -4.65
C GLY A 100 23.21 -11.38 -3.84
N PHE A 101 22.40 -12.27 -4.43
CA PHE A 101 21.42 -13.04 -3.68
C PHE A 101 22.12 -13.94 -2.63
N SER A 102 21.77 -13.74 -1.37
CA SER A 102 22.39 -14.42 -0.23
C SER A 102 21.43 -14.47 0.96
N ALA A 103 21.70 -15.36 1.93
CA ALA A 103 20.90 -15.41 3.17
C ALA A 103 20.91 -14.07 3.92
N GLN A 104 22.04 -13.34 3.90
CA GLN A 104 22.14 -12.01 4.48
C GLN A 104 21.24 -11.00 3.76
N TYR A 105 21.25 -11.00 2.42
CA TYR A 105 20.35 -10.17 1.63
C TYR A 105 18.89 -10.46 1.97
N VAL A 106 18.48 -11.73 1.98
CA VAL A 106 17.10 -12.15 2.26
C VAL A 106 16.63 -11.68 3.64
N LEU A 107 17.50 -11.75 4.66
CA LEU A 107 17.18 -11.24 6.00
C LEU A 107 16.98 -9.72 6.00
N ILE A 108 17.88 -8.97 5.35
CA ILE A 108 17.77 -7.50 5.26
C ILE A 108 16.54 -7.10 4.45
N LEU A 109 16.27 -7.81 3.35
CA LEU A 109 15.08 -7.64 2.53
C LEU A 109 13.80 -7.84 3.34
N PHE A 110 13.73 -8.90 4.15
CA PHE A 110 12.57 -9.16 5.00
C PHE A 110 12.31 -8.01 6.00
N LEU A 111 13.36 -7.46 6.62
CA LEU A 111 13.22 -6.31 7.50
C LEU A 111 12.83 -5.03 6.73
N PHE A 112 13.40 -4.85 5.54
CA PHE A 112 13.10 -3.74 4.65
C PHE A 112 11.63 -3.69 4.25
N VAL A 113 11.08 -4.78 3.70
CA VAL A 113 9.69 -4.81 3.23
C VAL A 113 8.68 -4.71 4.38
N ILE A 114 9.01 -5.18 5.58
CA ILE A 114 8.22 -4.88 6.79
C ILE A 114 8.21 -3.37 7.07
N ALA A 115 9.37 -2.71 6.96
CA ALA A 115 9.45 -1.26 7.15
C ALA A 115 8.68 -0.49 6.06
N VAL A 116 8.72 -0.94 4.80
CA VAL A 116 7.90 -0.40 3.70
C VAL A 116 6.41 -0.51 4.04
N GLY A 117 5.93 -1.73 4.30
CA GLY A 117 4.53 -1.99 4.61
C GLY A 117 4.03 -1.19 5.82
N LEU A 118 4.85 -1.06 6.88
CA LEU A 118 4.52 -0.21 8.02
C LEU A 118 4.44 1.27 7.63
N PHE A 119 5.49 1.81 7.02
CA PHE A 119 5.59 3.24 6.70
C PHE A 119 4.46 3.69 5.77
N GLU A 120 4.27 2.96 4.69
CA GLU A 120 3.30 3.33 3.67
C GLU A 120 1.88 3.14 4.19
N GLU A 121 1.55 2.02 4.84
CA GLU A 121 0.18 1.83 5.36
C GLU A 121 -0.14 2.81 6.50
N PHE A 122 0.83 3.22 7.32
CA PHE A 122 0.64 4.29 8.30
C PHE A 122 0.27 5.61 7.63
N ILE A 123 0.92 5.94 6.51
CA ILE A 123 0.62 7.16 5.76
C ILE A 123 -0.72 7.02 5.03
N PHE A 124 -0.89 6.01 4.20
CA PHE A 124 -2.01 5.92 3.26
C PHE A 124 -3.30 5.44 3.94
N ARG A 125 -3.25 4.38 4.74
CA ARG A 125 -4.44 3.78 5.39
C ARG A 125 -4.67 4.34 6.79
N GLY A 126 -3.62 4.79 7.46
CA GLY A 126 -3.69 5.54 8.71
C GLY A 126 -4.08 7.00 8.45
N LEU A 127 -3.11 7.84 8.09
CA LEU A 127 -3.30 9.30 8.00
C LEU A 127 -4.24 9.70 6.86
N ILE A 128 -3.87 9.45 5.60
CA ILE A 128 -4.57 9.95 4.41
C ILE A 128 -6.03 9.48 4.40
N LEU A 129 -6.28 8.18 4.58
CA LEU A 129 -7.64 7.64 4.65
C LEU A 129 -8.45 8.30 5.78
N LYS A 130 -7.87 8.48 6.97
CA LYS A 130 -8.55 9.15 8.10
C LYS A 130 -8.88 10.61 7.78
N TYR A 131 -7.94 11.38 7.24
CA TYR A 131 -8.18 12.79 6.91
C TYR A 131 -9.20 12.95 5.77
N LEU A 132 -9.08 12.16 4.70
CA LEU A 132 -10.04 12.19 3.58
C LEU A 132 -11.43 11.70 4.00
N SER A 133 -11.56 10.89 5.06
CA SER A 133 -12.87 10.45 5.56
C SER A 133 -13.80 11.61 5.95
N ALA A 134 -13.25 12.78 6.27
CA ALA A 134 -14.01 14.00 6.50
C ALA A 134 -14.76 14.52 5.25
N LYS A 135 -14.42 14.02 4.07
CA LYS A 135 -15.11 14.27 2.79
C LYS A 135 -16.02 13.12 2.35
N GLY A 136 -16.14 12.07 3.17
CA GLY A 136 -16.93 10.88 2.90
C GLY A 136 -16.06 9.65 2.62
N LEU A 137 -16.59 8.47 2.99
CA LEU A 137 -15.84 7.21 2.93
C LEU A 137 -15.41 6.84 1.50
N LYS A 138 -16.27 7.05 0.50
CA LYS A 138 -15.94 6.77 -0.91
C LYS A 138 -14.76 7.62 -1.40
N VAL A 139 -14.78 8.91 -1.07
CA VAL A 139 -13.69 9.85 -1.41
C VAL A 139 -12.40 9.43 -0.73
N ALA A 140 -12.48 8.96 0.51
CA ALA A 140 -11.31 8.48 1.24
C ALA A 140 -10.69 7.24 0.60
N ILE A 141 -11.50 6.22 0.29
CA ILE A 141 -11.05 4.97 -0.33
C ILE A 141 -10.42 5.24 -1.71
N ILE A 142 -11.13 5.96 -2.58
CA ILE A 142 -10.65 6.24 -3.94
C ILE A 142 -9.44 7.17 -3.88
N GLY A 143 -9.53 8.26 -3.12
CA GLY A 143 -8.49 9.27 -3.02
C GLY A 143 -7.19 8.75 -2.43
N SER A 144 -7.22 7.94 -1.36
CA SER A 144 -6.00 7.35 -0.81
C SER A 144 -5.34 6.38 -1.81
N SER A 145 -6.15 5.66 -2.57
CA SER A 145 -5.66 4.65 -3.53
C SER A 145 -5.06 5.28 -4.78
N ILE A 146 -5.66 6.38 -5.28
CA ILE A 146 -5.08 7.19 -6.36
C ILE A 146 -3.73 7.76 -5.92
N LEU A 147 -3.66 8.37 -4.74
CA LEU A 147 -2.42 8.95 -4.22
C LEU A 147 -1.33 7.88 -4.01
N PHE A 148 -1.71 6.69 -3.58
CA PHE A 148 -0.81 5.55 -3.43
C PHE A 148 -0.23 5.10 -4.78
N GLY A 149 -1.09 4.93 -5.79
CA GLY A 149 -0.65 4.64 -7.16
C GLY A 149 0.28 5.72 -7.71
N ILE A 150 -0.16 6.98 -7.73
CA ILE A 150 0.60 8.12 -8.29
C ILE A 150 1.95 8.32 -7.59
N GLY A 151 2.08 8.00 -6.30
CA GLY A 151 3.35 8.09 -5.57
C GLY A 151 4.50 7.32 -6.23
N HIS A 152 4.19 6.24 -6.96
CA HIS A 152 5.17 5.42 -7.67
C HIS A 152 5.76 6.09 -8.92
N LEU A 153 5.20 7.21 -9.41
CA LEU A 153 5.84 7.99 -10.48
C LEU A 153 7.22 8.49 -10.08
N ALA A 154 7.52 8.61 -8.77
CA ALA A 154 8.84 8.97 -8.28
C ALA A 154 9.92 7.97 -8.71
N ASN A 155 9.57 6.72 -9.02
CA ASN A 155 10.53 5.70 -9.46
C ASN A 155 11.18 6.04 -10.80
N ILE A 156 10.49 6.80 -11.67
CA ILE A 156 11.06 7.27 -12.95
C ILE A 156 12.24 8.22 -12.69
N LEU A 157 12.20 9.01 -11.60
CA LEU A 157 13.30 9.89 -11.21
C LEU A 157 14.55 9.11 -10.80
N SER A 158 14.38 7.84 -10.41
CA SER A 158 15.45 6.89 -10.08
C SER A 158 15.87 6.04 -11.29
N GLY A 159 15.38 6.34 -12.49
CA GLY A 159 15.74 5.64 -13.72
C GLY A 159 14.90 4.39 -14.05
N ALA A 160 13.76 4.18 -13.38
CA ALA A 160 12.88 3.06 -13.69
C ALA A 160 12.25 3.17 -15.09
N ASP A 161 11.98 2.03 -15.72
CA ASP A 161 11.30 1.97 -17.01
C ASP A 161 9.87 2.54 -16.91
N LEU A 162 9.46 3.28 -17.94
CA LEU A 162 8.15 3.96 -17.96
C LEU A 162 7.00 2.96 -18.01
N LEU A 163 7.07 1.93 -18.86
CA LEU A 163 6.00 0.95 -19.00
C LEU A 163 5.84 0.15 -17.71
N MET A 164 6.95 -0.32 -17.13
CA MET A 164 6.94 -1.03 -15.85
C MET A 164 6.39 -0.15 -14.73
N THR A 165 6.72 1.14 -14.71
CA THR A 165 6.17 2.09 -13.73
C THR A 165 4.65 2.28 -13.91
N LEU A 166 4.15 2.37 -15.15
CA LEU A 166 2.71 2.49 -15.41
C LEU A 166 1.94 1.23 -14.98
N LEU A 167 2.52 0.04 -15.18
CA LEU A 167 1.98 -1.20 -14.64
C LEU A 167 1.99 -1.16 -13.11
N GLN A 168 3.11 -0.81 -12.48
CA GLN A 168 3.19 -0.66 -11.03
C GLN A 168 2.14 0.30 -10.46
N ILE A 169 1.90 1.45 -11.10
CA ILE A 169 0.87 2.41 -10.69
C ILE A 169 -0.53 1.77 -10.75
N THR A 170 -0.81 1.00 -11.81
CA THR A 170 -2.09 0.31 -11.98
C THR A 170 -2.29 -0.74 -10.87
N TYR A 171 -1.28 -1.57 -10.63
CA TYR A 171 -1.31 -2.55 -9.55
C TYR A 171 -1.47 -1.87 -8.18
N ALA A 172 -0.63 -0.88 -7.87
CA ALA A 172 -0.65 -0.15 -6.61
C ALA A 172 -2.02 0.51 -6.38
N PHE A 173 -2.64 1.10 -7.40
CA PHE A 173 -3.99 1.62 -7.29
C PHE A 173 -5.01 0.54 -6.90
N LEU A 174 -4.99 -0.62 -7.57
CA LEU A 174 -5.92 -1.73 -7.30
C LEU A 174 -5.68 -2.35 -5.92
N PHE A 175 -4.44 -2.68 -5.60
CA PHE A 175 -4.01 -3.12 -4.26
C PHE A 175 -4.48 -2.11 -3.21
N GLY A 176 -4.27 -0.84 -3.52
CA GLY A 176 -4.60 0.24 -2.63
C GLY A 176 -6.09 0.39 -2.36
N LEU A 177 -6.93 0.17 -3.37
CA LEU A 177 -8.39 0.13 -3.21
C LEU A 177 -8.78 -0.97 -2.23
N VAL A 178 -8.30 -2.20 -2.45
CA VAL A 178 -8.62 -3.35 -1.61
C VAL A 178 -8.15 -3.13 -0.17
N CYS A 179 -6.92 -2.64 0.05
CA CYS A 179 -6.44 -2.30 1.39
C CYS A 179 -7.31 -1.24 2.08
N ALA A 180 -7.68 -0.16 1.39
CA ALA A 180 -8.52 0.88 1.95
C ALA A 180 -9.92 0.38 2.31
N GLU A 181 -10.49 -0.53 1.51
CA GLU A 181 -11.76 -1.18 1.79
C GLU A 181 -11.69 -2.18 2.95
N ILE A 182 -10.61 -2.97 3.03
CA ILE A 182 -10.34 -3.85 4.18
C ILE A 182 -10.29 -3.02 5.46
N VAL A 183 -9.60 -1.88 5.46
CA VAL A 183 -9.56 -0.96 6.62
C VAL A 183 -10.94 -0.37 6.89
N ALA A 184 -11.69 0.01 5.86
CA ALA A 184 -13.05 0.52 6.02
C ALA A 184 -14.00 -0.51 6.68
N LYS A 185 -13.86 -1.79 6.32
CA LYS A 185 -14.66 -2.91 6.85
C LYS A 185 -14.20 -3.34 8.24
N THR A 186 -12.91 -3.60 8.42
CA THR A 186 -12.33 -4.20 9.64
C THR A 186 -11.93 -3.18 10.69
N LYS A 187 -11.79 -1.90 10.30
CA LYS A 187 -11.18 -0.83 11.09
C LYS A 187 -9.74 -1.13 11.52
N SER A 188 -9.05 -2.04 10.82
CA SER A 188 -7.70 -2.46 11.14
C SER A 188 -6.76 -2.27 9.95
N ILE A 189 -5.60 -1.66 10.20
CA ILE A 189 -4.50 -1.56 9.23
C ILE A 189 -3.52 -2.74 9.32
N ILE A 190 -3.67 -3.62 10.32
CA ILE A 190 -2.69 -4.68 10.58
C ILE A 190 -2.64 -5.70 9.43
N PHE A 191 -3.79 -6.11 8.89
CA PHE A 191 -3.80 -7.00 7.73
C PHE A 191 -3.17 -6.34 6.49
N PRO A 192 -3.55 -5.11 6.07
CA PRO A 192 -2.85 -4.39 5.01
C PRO A 192 -1.33 -4.31 5.19
N ILE A 193 -0.83 -4.01 6.40
CA ILE A 193 0.61 -3.95 6.67
C ILE A 193 1.29 -5.30 6.38
N VAL A 194 0.72 -6.38 6.91
CA VAL A 194 1.28 -7.73 6.74
C VAL A 194 1.22 -8.15 5.28
N TRP A 195 0.09 -7.91 4.62
CA TRP A 195 -0.08 -8.26 3.22
C TRP A 195 0.87 -7.45 2.32
N HIS A 196 0.99 -6.15 2.52
CA HIS A 196 1.92 -5.30 1.77
C HIS A 196 3.36 -5.80 1.91
N ALA A 197 3.82 -6.03 3.15
CA ALA A 197 5.17 -6.55 3.38
C ALA A 197 5.39 -7.92 2.73
N MET A 198 4.39 -8.81 2.75
CA MET A 198 4.50 -10.12 2.09
C MET A 198 4.46 -10.02 0.57
N HIS A 199 3.63 -9.15 0.02
CA HIS A 199 3.57 -8.89 -1.41
C HIS A 199 4.93 -8.42 -1.93
N ASP A 200 5.51 -7.41 -1.29
CA ASP A 200 6.84 -6.90 -1.65
C ASP A 200 7.91 -7.98 -1.49
N PHE A 201 7.89 -8.73 -0.38
CA PHE A 201 8.84 -9.81 -0.14
C PHE A 201 8.80 -10.85 -1.26
N ILE A 202 7.61 -11.31 -1.61
CA ILE A 202 7.39 -12.30 -2.66
C ILE A 202 7.80 -11.71 -4.00
N ALA A 203 7.39 -10.48 -4.32
CA ALA A 203 7.75 -9.81 -5.56
C ALA A 203 9.27 -9.71 -5.75
N PHE A 204 10.02 -9.33 -4.71
CA PHE A 204 11.49 -9.30 -4.76
C PHE A 204 12.12 -10.70 -4.86
N LEU A 205 11.53 -11.72 -4.24
CA LEU A 205 12.03 -13.10 -4.33
C LEU A 205 11.75 -13.73 -5.69
N THR A 206 10.64 -13.38 -6.34
CA THR A 206 10.21 -13.97 -7.61
C THR A 206 10.44 -13.04 -8.79
N ASP A 207 11.29 -12.03 -8.59
CA ASP A 207 11.61 -11.03 -9.61
C ASP A 207 12.36 -11.69 -10.77
N SER A 208 11.83 -11.50 -11.99
CA SER A 208 12.28 -12.18 -13.20
C SER A 208 12.11 -11.27 -14.41
N GLU A 209 12.88 -11.55 -15.47
CA GLU A 209 12.74 -10.81 -16.73
C GLU A 209 11.33 -10.93 -17.32
N PRO A 210 10.78 -9.85 -17.89
CA PRO A 210 9.43 -9.86 -18.46
C PRO A 210 9.25 -10.97 -19.50
N ASN A 211 8.35 -11.89 -19.21
CA ASN A 211 8.01 -13.00 -20.09
C ASN A 211 6.50 -13.28 -20.03
N VAL A 212 6.02 -14.19 -20.89
CA VAL A 212 4.58 -14.52 -20.98
C VAL A 212 4.01 -14.99 -19.65
N LEU A 213 4.76 -15.78 -18.88
CA LEU A 213 4.33 -16.28 -17.57
C LEU A 213 4.23 -15.14 -16.55
N ALA A 214 5.27 -14.31 -16.43
CA ALA A 214 5.30 -13.18 -15.50
C ALA A 214 4.15 -12.18 -15.78
N VAL A 215 3.91 -11.85 -17.05
CA VAL A 215 2.79 -10.99 -17.45
C VAL A 215 1.44 -11.65 -17.15
N SER A 216 1.31 -12.95 -17.38
CA SER A 216 0.07 -13.69 -17.09
C SER A 216 -0.25 -13.71 -15.59
N ILE A 217 0.75 -13.89 -14.74
CA ILE A 217 0.62 -13.83 -13.28
C ILE A 217 0.22 -12.42 -12.83
N TYR A 218 0.86 -11.39 -13.38
CA TYR A 218 0.51 -9.99 -13.09
C TYR A 218 -0.96 -9.68 -13.45
N VAL A 219 -1.40 -10.09 -14.64
CA VAL A 219 -2.80 -9.92 -15.09
C VAL A 219 -3.75 -10.68 -14.17
N PHE A 220 -3.40 -11.91 -13.79
CA PHE A 220 -4.17 -12.70 -12.84
C PHE A 220 -4.34 -11.98 -11.50
N HIS A 221 -3.26 -11.42 -10.93
CA HIS A 221 -3.34 -10.65 -9.69
C HIS A 221 -4.25 -9.43 -9.84
N CYS A 222 -4.15 -8.69 -10.95
CA CYS A 222 -5.04 -7.56 -11.22
C CYS A 222 -6.51 -7.98 -11.26
N ILE A 223 -6.83 -9.11 -11.89
CA ILE A 223 -8.20 -9.66 -11.94
C ILE A 223 -8.70 -10.01 -10.53
N VAL A 224 -7.87 -10.67 -9.71
CA VAL A 224 -8.20 -10.99 -8.32
C VAL A 224 -8.47 -9.71 -7.51
N LEU A 225 -7.61 -8.70 -7.64
CA LEU A 225 -7.78 -7.41 -6.95
C LEU A 225 -9.06 -6.69 -7.38
N ILE A 226 -9.39 -6.69 -8.68
CA ILE A 226 -10.66 -6.13 -9.18
C ILE A 226 -11.86 -6.89 -8.59
N GLY A 227 -11.80 -8.23 -8.55
CA GLY A 227 -12.84 -9.06 -7.95
C GLY A 227 -13.05 -8.77 -6.46
N LEU A 228 -11.96 -8.67 -5.70
CA LEU A 228 -11.98 -8.31 -4.28
C LEU A 228 -12.50 -6.89 -4.06
N ALA A 229 -12.08 -5.94 -4.90
CA ALA A 229 -12.55 -4.55 -4.81
C ALA A 229 -14.06 -4.47 -5.03
N ILE A 230 -14.59 -5.15 -6.05
CA ILE A 230 -16.04 -5.22 -6.29
C ILE A 230 -16.76 -5.88 -5.11
N TYR A 231 -16.20 -6.97 -4.56
CA TYR A 231 -16.77 -7.67 -3.41
C TYR A 231 -16.88 -6.76 -2.18
N PHE A 232 -15.78 -6.11 -1.78
CA PHE A 232 -15.79 -5.23 -0.61
C PHE A 232 -16.61 -3.97 -0.84
N TRP A 233 -16.55 -3.37 -2.03
CA TRP A 233 -17.36 -2.20 -2.36
C TRP A 233 -18.85 -2.49 -2.19
N ARG A 234 -19.32 -3.65 -2.66
CA ARG A 234 -20.73 -4.07 -2.48
C ARG A 234 -21.08 -4.32 -1.02
N ALA A 235 -20.16 -4.88 -0.24
CA ALA A 235 -20.36 -5.11 1.19
C ALA A 235 -20.41 -3.78 1.99
N LEU A 236 -19.60 -2.79 1.61
CA LEU A 236 -19.55 -1.48 2.25
C LEU A 236 -20.71 -0.55 1.84
N PHE A 237 -21.22 -0.70 0.62
CA PHE A 237 -22.25 0.16 0.05
C PHE A 237 -23.45 -0.63 -0.52
N PRO A 238 -24.24 -1.30 0.34
CA PRO A 238 -25.38 -2.10 -0.11
C PRO A 238 -26.49 -1.22 -0.73
N LYS A 239 -27.04 -1.66 -1.87
CA LYS A 239 -28.06 -0.92 -2.64
C LYS A 239 -29.31 -0.50 -1.82
N LYS A 240 -29.68 -1.27 -0.77
CA LYS A 240 -30.84 -0.95 0.09
C LYS A 240 -30.69 0.35 0.88
N ALA A 241 -29.47 0.79 1.19
CA ALA A 241 -29.25 2.07 1.88
C ALA A 241 -29.58 3.30 1.01
N VAL A 242 -29.70 3.13 -0.32
CA VAL A 242 -30.02 4.22 -1.27
C VAL A 242 -31.53 4.34 -1.53
N MET A 243 -32.31 3.27 -1.34
CA MET A 243 -33.77 3.32 -1.54
C MET A 243 -34.53 3.89 -0.34
N ASN A 244 -34.06 3.67 0.89
CA ASN A 244 -34.70 4.23 2.09
C ASN A 244 -34.51 5.75 2.25
N LEU A 245 -33.67 6.39 1.43
CA LEU A 245 -33.53 7.85 1.34
C LEU A 245 -34.41 8.47 0.24
N LYS A 246 -35.10 7.65 -0.57
CA LYS A 246 -35.93 8.11 -1.69
C LYS A 246 -37.44 7.92 -1.48
N ASN A 247 -37.88 7.27 -0.40
CA ASN A 247 -39.30 7.17 -0.04
C ASN A 247 -39.55 7.68 1.39
N PRO A 248 -39.99 8.94 1.57
CA PRO A 248 -40.44 9.47 2.85
C PRO A 248 -41.82 8.92 3.30
N GLU A 249 -42.53 8.20 2.44
CA GLU A 249 -43.97 7.93 2.63
C GLU A 249 -44.32 6.62 3.38
N SER A 250 -43.36 5.88 3.95
CA SER A 250 -43.67 4.64 4.67
C SER A 250 -43.79 4.80 6.20
N TYR A 251 -44.19 5.99 6.68
CA TYR A 251 -44.53 6.26 8.08
C TYR A 251 -45.95 6.81 8.23
N VAL A 252 -46.92 6.13 7.61
CA VAL A 252 -48.35 6.20 7.98
C VAL A 252 -48.88 4.78 8.11
#